data_AF-A0A2G0QEY0-F1
#
_entry.id   AF-A0A2G0QEY0-F1
#
_cell.length_a   1.000
_cell.length_b   1.000
_cell.length_c   1.000
_cell.angle_alpha   90.00
_cell.angle_beta   90.00
_cell.angle_gamma   90.00
#
_symmetry.space_group_name_H-M   'P 1'
#
loop_
_entity.id
_entity.type
_entity.pdbx_description
1 polymer ?
#
loop_
_entity_poly.entity_id
_entity_poly.type
_entity_poly.pdbx_seq_one_letter_code
_entity_poly.pdbx_strand_id
1 'polypeptide(L)'
;MLTIPFDLFGFADQMVKEPEYIIFISTFGLFIPFFVFAILQRIPPFRFISNIVLGTLALSLFPNFIVSITFFFLNVSGIHLFFICLIIILSCFFFILFNYQQLANYMENPFSGREPEIIGKKCGNK
;
A
#
# COMPACT_ATOMS: atom_id res chain seq x y z
N MET A 1 6.27 28.48 -29.60
CA MET A 1 5.57 27.35 -28.96
C MET A 1 6.64 26.51 -28.28
N LEU A 2 6.70 26.53 -26.95
CA LEU A 2 7.69 25.76 -26.19
C LEU A 2 7.19 24.30 -26.16
N THR A 3 7.61 23.48 -27.12
CA THR A 3 7.34 22.04 -27.13
C THR A 3 8.24 21.38 -26.11
N ILE A 4 7.73 21.21 -24.89
CA ILE A 4 8.46 20.52 -23.83
C ILE A 4 8.49 19.03 -24.19
N PRO A 5 9.66 18.41 -24.37
CA PRO A 5 9.77 17.01 -24.80
C PRO A 5 9.55 16.12 -23.59
N PHE A 6 8.29 15.93 -23.20
CA PHE A 6 7.94 15.02 -22.12
C PHE A 6 7.50 13.69 -22.72
N ASP A 7 8.39 12.69 -22.69
CA ASP A 7 8.01 11.26 -22.80
C ASP A 7 6.91 10.87 -21.78
N LEU A 8 6.72 11.69 -20.72
CA LEU A 8 5.58 11.61 -19.82
C LEU A 8 4.22 11.72 -20.53
N PHE A 9 4.12 12.46 -21.65
CA PHE A 9 2.88 12.57 -22.43
C PHE A 9 2.59 11.29 -23.22
N GLY A 10 3.62 10.57 -23.65
CA GLY A 10 3.45 9.24 -24.26
C GLY A 10 2.90 8.23 -23.26
N PHE A 11 3.38 8.28 -22.00
CA PHE A 11 2.83 7.48 -20.93
C PHE A 11 1.39 7.87 -20.58
N ALA A 12 1.10 9.17 -20.49
CA ALA A 12 -0.27 9.68 -20.27
C ALA A 12 -1.24 9.27 -21.39
N ASP A 13 -0.83 9.39 -22.66
CA ASP A 13 -1.62 8.93 -23.81
C ASP A 13 -1.85 7.42 -23.77
N GLN A 14 -0.84 6.66 -23.35
CA GLN A 14 -0.98 5.21 -23.20
C GLN A 14 -1.93 4.84 -22.05
N MET A 15 -1.98 5.61 -20.96
CA MET A 15 -2.98 5.44 -19.90
C MET A 15 -4.41 5.66 -20.39
N VAL A 16 -4.60 6.59 -21.33
CA VAL A 16 -5.91 6.91 -21.90
C VAL A 16 -6.35 5.84 -22.89
N LYS A 17 -5.42 5.36 -23.73
CA LYS A 17 -5.71 4.36 -24.76
C LYS A 17 -5.99 2.97 -24.18
N GLU A 18 -5.22 2.57 -23.17
CA GLU A 18 -5.25 1.20 -22.63
C GLU A 18 -5.22 1.22 -21.09
N PRO A 19 -6.39 1.37 -20.43
CA PRO A 19 -6.48 1.42 -18.96
C PRO A 19 -6.03 0.13 -18.28
N GLU A 20 -6.00 -0.99 -19.01
CA GLU A 20 -5.50 -2.29 -18.54
C GLU A 20 -4.03 -2.23 -18.11
N TYR A 21 -3.19 -1.45 -18.80
CA TYR A 21 -1.80 -1.26 -18.41
C TYR A 21 -1.66 -0.63 -17.03
N ILE A 22 -2.60 0.23 -16.63
CA ILE A 22 -2.56 0.86 -15.32
C ILE A 22 -2.80 -0.15 -14.22
N ILE A 23 -3.74 -1.08 -14.43
CA ILE A 23 -4.01 -2.16 -13.48
C ILE A 23 -2.79 -3.07 -13.36
N PHE A 24 -2.16 -3.39 -14.50
CA PHE A 24 -0.96 -4.21 -14.52
C PHE A 24 0.20 -3.54 -13.81
N ILE A 25 0.50 -2.27 -14.12
CA ILE A 25 1.59 -1.51 -13.50
C ILE A 25 1.30 -1.25 -12.02
N SER A 26 0.06 -0.92 -11.65
CA SER A 26 -0.30 -0.61 -10.26
C SER A 26 -0.25 -1.83 -9.35
N THR A 27 -0.36 -3.04 -9.90
CA THR A 27 -0.33 -4.30 -9.16
C THR A 27 1.06 -4.94 -9.22
N PHE A 28 1.57 -5.19 -10.43
CA PHE A 28 2.84 -5.88 -10.64
C PHE A 28 4.04 -4.96 -10.58
N GLY A 29 3.88 -3.68 -10.93
CA GLY A 29 4.94 -2.69 -10.82
C GLY A 29 5.40 -2.47 -9.37
N LEU A 30 4.58 -2.81 -8.38
CA LEU A 30 4.95 -2.76 -6.96
C LEU A 30 5.99 -3.83 -6.57
N PHE A 31 6.12 -4.93 -7.31
CA PHE A 31 7.12 -5.96 -7.01
C PHE A 31 8.55 -5.48 -7.21
N ILE A 32 8.79 -4.63 -8.22
CA ILE A 32 10.13 -4.08 -8.50
C ILE A 32 10.69 -3.31 -7.28
N PRO A 33 10.01 -2.27 -6.76
CA PRO A 33 10.48 -1.59 -5.56
C PRO A 33 10.46 -2.53 -4.36
N PHE A 34 9.51 -3.47 -4.26
CA PHE A 34 9.48 -4.44 -3.17
C PHE A 34 10.79 -5.25 -3.09
N PHE A 35 11.29 -5.81 -4.20
CA PHE A 35 12.56 -6.53 -4.22
C PHE A 35 13.76 -5.62 -3.91
N VAL A 36 13.79 -4.40 -4.44
CA VAL A 36 14.84 -3.43 -4.17
C VAL A 36 14.91 -3.12 -2.67
N PHE A 37 13.77 -2.79 -2.04
CA PHE A 37 13.73 -2.46 -0.61
C PHE A 37 13.94 -3.69 0.29
N ALA A 38 13.55 -4.89 -0.15
CA ALA A 38 13.87 -6.13 0.56
C ALA A 38 15.39 -6.38 0.66
N ILE A 39 16.13 -6.06 -0.40
CA ILE A 39 17.61 -6.14 -0.37
C ILE A 39 18.17 -5.05 0.55
N LEU A 40 17.69 -3.81 0.42
CA LEU A 40 18.14 -2.66 1.23
C LEU A 40 17.86 -2.85 2.73
N GLN A 41 16.86 -3.63 3.11
CA GLN A 41 16.53 -3.95 4.49
C GLN A 41 17.71 -4.58 5.26
N ARG A 42 18.62 -5.27 4.56
CA ARG A 42 19.82 -5.88 5.16
C ARG A 42 20.87 -4.86 5.59
N ILE A 43 20.78 -3.61 5.11
CA ILE A 43 21.73 -2.55 5.41
C ILE A 43 21.20 -1.75 6.63
N PRO A 44 21.89 -1.73 7.78
CA PRO A 44 21.39 -1.17 9.03
C PRO A 44 20.78 0.25 8.94
N PRO A 45 21.43 1.25 8.30
CA PRO A 45 20.85 2.59 8.19
C PRO A 45 19.55 2.64 7.38
N PHE A 46 19.35 1.73 6.42
CA PHE A 46 18.16 1.71 5.57
C PHE A 46 17.07 0.79 6.07
N ARG A 47 17.32 -0.01 7.11
CA ARG A 47 16.38 -1.02 7.61
C ARG A 47 15.04 -0.41 8.01
N PHE A 48 15.05 0.72 8.72
CA PHE A 48 13.83 1.40 9.15
C PHE A 48 12.99 1.88 7.95
N ILE A 49 13.61 2.61 7.03
CA ILE A 49 12.93 3.12 5.82
C ILE A 49 12.42 1.96 4.96
N SER A 50 13.24 0.92 4.79
CA SER A 50 12.89 -0.26 4.02
C SER A 50 11.69 -0.99 4.62
N ASN A 51 11.62 -1.12 5.95
CA ASN A 51 10.47 -1.73 6.62
C ASN A 51 9.18 -0.93 6.38
N ILE A 52 9.24 0.41 6.45
CA ILE A 52 8.08 1.27 6.18
C ILE A 52 7.61 1.09 4.73
N VAL A 53 8.55 1.13 3.78
CA VAL A 53 8.22 1.01 2.35
C VAL A 53 7.68 -0.39 2.04
N LEU A 54 8.32 -1.45 2.55
CA LEU A 54 7.84 -2.83 2.37
C LEU A 54 6.46 -3.04 2.97
N GLY A 55 6.22 -2.52 4.19
CA GLY A 55 4.91 -2.57 4.82
C GLY A 55 3.85 -1.81 4.01
N THR A 56 4.21 -0.65 3.46
CA THR A 56 3.34 0.15 2.59
C THR A 56 2.98 -0.62 1.33
N LEU A 57 3.99 -1.14 0.62
CA LEU A 57 3.79 -1.88 -0.62
C LEU A 57 2.93 -3.13 -0.40
N ALA A 58 3.24 -3.91 0.65
CA ALA A 58 2.47 -5.09 1.01
C ALA A 58 1.02 -4.77 1.37
N LEU A 59 0.79 -3.72 2.17
CA LEU A 59 -0.55 -3.30 2.57
C LEU A 59 -1.35 -2.74 1.40
N SER A 60 -0.70 -2.02 0.48
CA SER A 60 -1.36 -1.39 -0.67
C SER A 60 -1.75 -2.38 -1.76
N LEU A 61 -1.09 -3.54 -1.87
CA LEU A 61 -1.24 -4.45 -3.01
C LEU A 61 -2.69 -4.93 -3.21
N PHE A 62 -3.33 -5.43 -2.16
CA PHE A 62 -4.70 -5.96 -2.25
C PHE A 62 -5.75 -4.86 -2.45
N PRO A 63 -5.78 -3.77 -1.64
CA PRO A 63 -6.72 -2.68 -1.86
C PRO A 63 -6.57 -2.09 -3.26
N ASN A 64 -5.34 -1.90 -3.73
CA ASN A 64 -5.08 -1.30 -5.03
C ASN A 64 -5.59 -2.18 -6.18
N PHE A 65 -5.36 -3.48 -6.11
CA PHE A 65 -5.87 -4.44 -7.10
C PHE A 65 -7.40 -4.48 -7.14
N ILE A 66 -8.05 -4.61 -5.97
CA ILE A 66 -9.52 -4.70 -5.88
C ILE A 66 -10.19 -3.42 -6.41
N VAL A 67 -9.69 -2.26 -5.99
CA VAL A 67 -10.25 -0.96 -6.41
C VAL A 67 -10.01 -0.72 -7.90
N SER A 68 -8.82 -1.04 -8.40
CA SER A 68 -8.49 -0.87 -9.83
C SER A 68 -9.37 -1.75 -10.73
N ILE A 69 -9.56 -3.03 -10.37
CA ILE A 69 -10.45 -3.93 -11.12
C ILE A 69 -11.90 -3.44 -11.07
N THR A 70 -12.37 -3.02 -9.89
CA THR A 70 -13.76 -2.55 -9.73
C THR A 70 -14.02 -1.35 -10.63
N PHE A 71 -13.13 -0.36 -10.63
CA PHE A 71 -13.30 0.83 -11.47
C PHE A 71 -13.06 0.57 -12.95
N PHE A 72 -12.24 -0.41 -13.30
CA PHE A 72 -12.11 -0.87 -14.68
C PHE A 72 -13.43 -1.40 -15.23
N PHE A 73 -14.14 -2.25 -14.47
CA PHE A 73 -15.48 -2.72 -14.87
C PHE A 73 -16.53 -1.61 -14.95
N LEU A 74 -16.31 -0.49 -14.26
CA LEU A 74 -17.15 0.71 -14.35
C LEU A 74 -16.75 1.66 -15.50
N ASN A 75 -15.84 1.25 -16.39
CA ASN A 75 -15.32 2.06 -17.50
C ASN A 75 -14.71 3.41 -17.06
N VAL A 76 -14.07 3.43 -15.88
CA VAL A 76 -13.32 4.60 -15.43
C VAL A 76 -12.04 4.75 -16.24
N SER A 77 -11.73 5.98 -16.67
CA SER A 77 -10.52 6.29 -17.43
C SER A 77 -9.23 5.92 -16.67
N GLY A 78 -8.22 5.42 -17.38
CA GLY A 78 -6.94 4.99 -16.82
C GLY A 78 -6.20 6.07 -16.02
N ILE A 79 -6.33 7.35 -16.41
CA ILE A 79 -5.75 8.47 -15.64
C ILE A 79 -6.37 8.55 -14.23
N HIS A 80 -7.68 8.35 -14.12
CA HIS A 80 -8.36 8.38 -12.83
C HIS A 80 -7.95 7.17 -11.99
N LEU A 81 -7.83 5.99 -12.61
CA LEU A 81 -7.30 4.79 -11.95
C LEU A 81 -5.91 5.04 -11.38
N PHE A 82 -5.02 5.71 -12.13
CA PHE A 82 -3.67 6.04 -11.67
C PHE A 82 -3.68 6.96 -10.44
N PHE A 83 -4.48 8.02 -10.43
CA PHE A 83 -4.59 8.90 -9.25
C PHE A 83 -5.16 8.17 -8.04
N ILE A 84 -6.16 7.31 -8.23
CA ILE A 84 -6.73 6.50 -7.16
C ILE A 84 -5.66 5.56 -6.59
N CYS A 85 -4.85 4.93 -7.45
CA CYS A 85 -3.73 4.10 -7.01
C CYS A 85 -2.74 4.89 -6.14
N LEU A 86 -2.38 6.11 -6.54
CA LEU A 86 -1.49 6.97 -5.76
C LEU A 86 -2.09 7.33 -4.39
N ILE A 87 -3.39 7.64 -4.33
CA ILE A 87 -4.08 7.97 -3.07
C ILE A 87 -4.07 6.76 -2.13
N ILE A 88 -4.30 5.55 -2.65
CA ILE A 88 -4.25 4.31 -1.85
C ILE A 88 -2.85 4.09 -1.29
N ILE A 89 -1.82 4.15 -2.15
CA ILE A 89 -0.42 3.96 -1.72
C ILE A 89 -0.04 4.99 -0.66
N LEU A 90 -0.40 6.26 -0.87
CA LEU A 90 -0.08 7.34 0.07
C LEU A 90 -0.82 7.15 1.40
N SER A 91 -2.06 6.68 1.36
CA SER A 91 -2.86 6.37 2.56
C SER A 91 -2.25 5.21 3.35
N CYS A 92 -1.84 4.14 2.67
CA CYS A 92 -1.10 3.04 3.27
C CYS A 92 0.25 3.51 3.86
N PHE A 93 0.94 4.42 3.15
CA PHE A 93 2.21 4.98 3.62
C PHE A 93 2.04 5.74 4.93
N PHE A 94 1.07 6.66 4.99
CA PHE A 94 0.80 7.40 6.22
C PHE A 94 0.35 6.49 7.35
N PHE A 95 -0.48 5.49 7.06
CA PHE A 95 -0.90 4.52 8.06
C PHE A 95 0.30 3.79 8.68
N ILE A 96 1.20 3.25 7.85
CA ILE A 96 2.40 2.57 8.33
C ILE A 96 3.32 3.54 9.07
N LEU A 97 3.54 4.74 8.53
CA LEU A 97 4.43 5.74 9.12
C LEU A 97 3.98 6.13 10.54
N PHE A 98 2.70 6.44 10.72
CA PHE A 98 2.17 6.87 12.02
C PHE A 98 1.99 5.73 13.02
N ASN A 99 1.76 4.49 12.54
CA ASN A 99 1.52 3.34 13.41
C ASN A 99 2.73 2.39 13.48
N TYR A 100 3.89 2.78 12.94
CA TYR A 100 5.04 1.88 12.78
C TYR A 100 5.46 1.21 14.10
N GLN A 101 5.57 1.97 15.18
CA GLN A 101 5.97 1.44 16.48
C GLN A 101 4.97 0.43 17.03
N GLN A 102 3.67 0.71 16.94
CA GLN A 102 2.62 -0.21 17.39
C GLN A 102 2.62 -1.49 16.56
N LEU A 103 2.80 -1.35 15.24
CA LEU A 103 2.83 -2.48 14.33
C LEU A 103 4.08 -3.35 14.54
N ALA A 104 5.25 -2.74 14.77
CA ALA A 104 6.48 -3.44 15.11
C ALA A 104 6.33 -4.23 16.41
N ASN A 105 5.77 -3.61 17.45
CA ASN A 105 5.53 -4.28 18.74
C ASN A 105 4.54 -5.46 18.60
N TYR A 106 3.49 -5.31 17.79
CA TYR A 106 2.53 -6.38 17.52
C TYR A 106 3.17 -7.55 16.76
N MET A 107 4.07 -7.28 15.82
CA MET A 107 4.78 -8.33 15.08
C MET A 107 5.79 -9.08 15.95
N GLU A 108 6.42 -8.42 16.93
CA GLU A 108 7.33 -9.06 17.86
C GLU A 108 6.60 -9.89 18.93
N ASN A 109 5.39 -9.47 19.35
CA ASN A 109 4.58 -10.18 20.33
C ASN A 109 3.09 -10.27 19.90
N PRO A 110 2.76 -11.13 18.91
CA PRO A 110 1.40 -11.21 18.36
C PRO A 110 0.33 -11.65 19.36
N PHE A 111 0.73 -12.18 20.53
CA PHE A 111 -0.16 -12.68 21.59
C PHE A 111 -0.03 -11.96 22.94
N SER A 112 0.69 -10.82 23.04
CA SER A 112 0.78 -10.08 24.30
C SER A 112 -0.43 -9.16 24.56
N GLY A 113 -1.55 -9.40 23.88
CA GLY A 113 -2.81 -8.78 24.24
C GLY A 113 -3.18 -9.23 25.65
N ARG A 114 -3.30 -8.28 26.58
CA ARG A 114 -4.01 -8.50 27.85
C ARG A 114 -5.29 -9.26 27.50
N GLU A 115 -5.49 -10.44 28.10
CA GLU A 115 -6.83 -11.01 28.14
C GLU A 115 -7.78 -9.88 28.53
N PRO A 116 -8.88 -9.65 27.79
CA PRO A 116 -9.88 -8.70 28.24
C PRO A 116 -10.32 -9.18 29.62
N GLU A 117 -10.00 -8.39 30.65
CA GLU A 117 -10.46 -8.66 32.00
C GLU A 117 -11.99 -8.66 31.91
N ILE A 118 -12.60 -9.85 31.96
CA ILE A 118 -14.05 -10.00 31.96
C ILE A 118 -14.51 -9.49 33.33
N ILE A 119 -14.65 -8.17 33.46
CA ILE A 119 -15.28 -7.50 34.59
C ILE A 119 -16.77 -7.86 34.52
N GLY A 120 -17.10 -9.05 35.02
CA GLY A 120 -18.44 -9.59 34.78
C GLY A 120 -18.71 -10.98 35.32
N LYS A 121 -18.00 -11.44 36.35
CA LYS A 121 -18.49 -12.57 37.16
C LYS A 121 -18.70 -12.13 38.60
N LYS A 122 -19.74 -11.31 38.81
CA LYS A 122 -20.51 -11.38 40.05
C LYS A 122 -21.10 -12.79 40.12
N CYS A 123 -20.35 -13.72 40.69
CA CYS A 123 -20.94 -14.93 41.25
C CYS A 123 -21.76 -14.49 42.47
N GLY A 124 -23.02 -14.15 42.22
CA GLY A 124 -24.06 -14.29 43.22
C GLY A 124 -24.38 -15.77 43.44
N ASN A 125 -24.92 -16.05 44.62
CA ASN A 125 -25.39 -17.33 45.16
C ASN A 125 -24.27 -18.22 45.72
N LYS A 126 -24.35 -18.73 46.95
CA LYS A 126 -25.45 -18.77 47.94
C LYS A 126 -24.83 -19.07 49.30
#